data_AF-A0A8H4XRD5-F1
#
_entry.id   AF-A0A8H4XRD5-F1
#
_cell.length_a   1.000
_cell.length_b   1.000
_cell.length_c   1.000
_cell.angle_alpha   90.00
_cell.angle_beta   90.00
_cell.angle_gamma   90.00
#
_symmetry.space_group_name_H-M   'P 1'
#
loop_
_entity.id
_entity.type
_entity.pdbx_description
1 polymer ?
#
loop_
_entity_poly.entity_id
_entity_poly.type
_entity_poly.pdbx_seq_one_letter_code
_entity_poly.pdbx_strand_id
1 'polypeptide(L)'
;MIQGKGFGTNQWGGRVHDLLGTRCDPYVNLLMGGETYDFHCHSNLTRAVAPFGLTELDVHDVLNVFQVTGLDEQGKYFMEASPARPKEYFEFFAEIDVLCALSACPGGDLSQWGWEEKEGGDMAATCRPLGVEVYSLVDTEILKDWKQPESPNYTGMHGLKMPARNDRKEGHVGV
;
A
#
# COMPACT_ATOMS: atom_id res chain seq x y z
N MET A 1 -5.78 14.90 -13.56
CA MET A 1 -5.22 16.14 -12.97
C MET A 1 -5.26 17.27 -13.98
N ILE A 2 -5.67 18.49 -13.60
CA ILE A 2 -5.64 19.68 -14.46
C ILE A 2 -4.77 20.72 -13.75
N GLN A 3 -3.71 21.20 -14.43
CA GLN A 3 -2.92 22.39 -14.05
C GLN A 3 -2.17 22.34 -12.70
N GLY A 4 -1.41 21.28 -12.42
CA GLY A 4 -0.41 21.29 -11.34
C GLY A 4 -0.94 21.37 -9.90
N LYS A 5 -2.27 21.41 -9.70
CA LYS A 5 -2.88 21.14 -8.40
C LYS A 5 -3.15 19.64 -8.30
N GLY A 6 -2.54 19.00 -7.31
CA GLY A 6 -2.78 17.60 -6.98
C GLY A 6 -4.25 17.33 -6.68
N PHE A 7 -4.67 16.06 -6.76
CA PHE A 7 -5.99 15.65 -6.30
C PHE A 7 -6.05 15.82 -4.79
N GLY A 8 -6.77 16.84 -4.34
CA GLY A 8 -7.01 17.10 -2.93
C GLY A 8 -8.08 16.16 -2.35
N THR A 9 -8.63 16.53 -1.20
CA THR A 9 -9.77 15.84 -0.62
C THR A 9 -11.03 16.16 -1.43
N ASN A 10 -11.78 15.13 -1.84
CA ASN A 10 -13.07 15.32 -2.52
C ASN A 10 -14.19 15.67 -1.51
N GLN A 11 -15.41 15.89 -2.02
CA GLN A 11 -16.57 16.27 -1.19
C GLN A 11 -16.97 15.22 -0.14
N TRP A 12 -16.56 13.97 -0.32
CA TRP A 12 -16.85 12.83 0.56
C TRP A 12 -15.70 12.51 1.52
N GLY A 13 -14.63 13.32 1.52
CA GLY A 13 -13.43 13.04 2.33
C GLY A 13 -12.40 12.12 1.65
N GLY A 14 -12.68 11.68 0.42
CA GLY A 14 -11.84 10.77 -0.34
C GLY A 14 -10.55 11.43 -0.84
N ARG A 15 -9.45 10.67 -0.81
CA ARG A 15 -8.11 11.09 -1.26
C ARG A 15 -7.46 10.01 -2.12
N VAL A 16 -6.49 10.41 -2.93
CA VAL A 16 -5.73 9.51 -3.81
C VAL A 16 -4.48 8.97 -3.12
N HIS A 17 -4.01 7.78 -3.53
CA HIS A 17 -2.86 7.06 -2.98
C HIS A 17 -3.13 6.53 -1.56
N ASP A 18 -4.03 5.56 -1.48
CA ASP A 18 -4.57 5.07 -0.22
C ASP A 18 -3.63 4.14 0.55
N LEU A 19 -3.66 4.25 1.87
CA LEU A 19 -2.97 3.39 2.86
C LEU A 19 -3.94 2.76 3.89
N LEU A 20 -5.24 3.00 3.76
CA LEU A 20 -6.28 2.45 4.65
C LEU A 20 -6.69 1.02 4.23
N GLY A 21 -6.73 0.75 2.92
CA GLY A 21 -7.02 -0.57 2.39
C GLY A 21 -5.83 -1.52 2.46
N THR A 22 -6.10 -2.82 2.43
CA THR A 22 -5.08 -3.88 2.41
C THR A 22 -4.63 -4.20 0.98
N ARG A 23 -5.46 -4.94 0.24
CA ARG A 23 -5.36 -5.31 -1.20
C ARG A 23 -6.56 -6.19 -1.53
N CYS A 24 -7.00 -6.22 -2.80
CA CYS A 24 -7.93 -7.26 -3.22
C CYS A 24 -7.23 -8.63 -3.17
N ASP A 25 -7.93 -9.64 -2.66
CA ASP A 25 -7.35 -10.93 -2.35
C ASP A 25 -8.34 -12.09 -2.63
N PRO A 26 -7.81 -13.29 -2.97
CA PRO A 26 -8.66 -14.44 -3.32
C PRO A 26 -9.47 -14.96 -2.14
N TYR A 27 -9.05 -14.71 -0.91
CA TYR A 27 -9.70 -15.24 0.30
C TYR A 27 -11.00 -14.52 0.58
N VAL A 28 -10.97 -13.18 0.56
CA VAL A 28 -12.14 -12.33 0.73
C VAL A 28 -13.11 -12.51 -0.44
N ASN A 29 -12.61 -12.66 -1.68
CA ASN A 29 -13.45 -13.00 -2.82
C ASN A 29 -14.18 -14.34 -2.63
N LEU A 30 -13.47 -15.38 -2.19
CA LEU A 30 -14.09 -16.67 -1.91
C LEU A 30 -15.11 -16.58 -0.77
N LEU A 31 -14.78 -15.84 0.29
CA LEU A 31 -15.66 -15.66 1.45
C LEU A 31 -16.98 -14.96 1.10
N MET A 32 -16.94 -13.94 0.24
CA MET A 32 -18.13 -13.14 -0.09
C MET A 32 -18.87 -13.63 -1.33
N GLY A 33 -18.14 -14.06 -2.37
CA GLY A 33 -18.70 -14.44 -3.67
C GLY A 33 -18.82 -15.95 -3.88
N GLY A 34 -18.16 -16.77 -3.05
CA GLY A 34 -18.17 -18.24 -3.20
C GLY A 34 -17.37 -18.78 -4.38
N GLU A 35 -16.65 -17.92 -5.11
CA GLU A 35 -15.86 -18.28 -6.29
C GLU A 35 -14.36 -18.05 -6.07
N THR A 36 -13.53 -18.88 -6.69
CA THR A 36 -12.07 -18.75 -6.67
C THR A 36 -11.59 -17.92 -7.85
N TYR A 37 -10.67 -16.97 -7.61
CA TYR A 37 -10.04 -16.19 -8.68
C TYR A 37 -8.59 -15.81 -8.31
N ASP A 38 -7.63 -16.17 -9.16
CA ASP A 38 -6.19 -16.12 -8.85
C ASP A 38 -5.48 -14.85 -9.34
N PHE A 39 -6.19 -13.89 -9.93
CA PHE A 39 -5.59 -12.67 -10.50
C PHE A 39 -5.88 -11.41 -9.69
N HIS A 40 -6.22 -11.58 -8.42
CA HIS A 40 -6.24 -10.50 -7.43
C HIS A 40 -4.84 -9.94 -7.16
N CYS A 41 -4.75 -8.70 -6.66
CA CYS A 41 -3.49 -8.05 -6.33
C CYS A 41 -2.63 -8.88 -5.38
N HIS A 42 -3.24 -9.51 -4.36
CA HIS A 42 -2.54 -10.41 -3.46
C HIS A 42 -1.78 -11.53 -4.21
N SER A 43 -2.46 -12.25 -5.08
CA SER A 43 -1.88 -13.35 -5.85
C SER A 43 -0.88 -12.86 -6.91
N ASN A 44 -1.16 -11.70 -7.52
CA ASN A 44 -0.24 -11.06 -8.48
C ASN A 44 1.09 -10.70 -7.80
N LEU A 45 1.04 -10.09 -6.62
CA LEU A 45 2.22 -9.73 -5.84
C LEU A 45 2.97 -10.97 -5.36
N THR A 46 2.27 -11.98 -4.86
CA THR A 46 2.87 -13.26 -4.44
C THR A 46 3.70 -13.88 -5.58
N ARG A 47 3.15 -13.90 -6.80
CA ARG A 47 3.89 -14.38 -7.98
C ARG A 47 5.03 -13.47 -8.39
N ALA A 48 4.88 -12.14 -8.23
CA ALA A 48 5.92 -11.18 -8.59
C ALA A 48 7.15 -11.26 -7.67
N VAL A 49 6.95 -11.56 -6.38
CA VAL A 49 8.05 -11.64 -5.39
C VAL A 49 8.70 -13.02 -5.33
N ALA A 50 8.02 -14.09 -5.76
CA ALA A 50 8.51 -15.46 -5.70
C ALA A 50 9.91 -15.69 -6.35
N PRO A 51 10.25 -15.08 -7.51
CA PRO A 51 11.59 -15.21 -8.09
C PRO A 51 12.73 -14.68 -7.21
N PHE A 52 12.42 -13.84 -6.21
CA PHE A 52 13.37 -13.28 -5.25
C PHE A 52 13.49 -14.12 -3.98
N GLY A 53 12.90 -15.32 -3.94
CA GLY A 53 12.93 -16.21 -2.78
C GLY A 53 11.95 -15.84 -1.67
N LEU A 54 11.05 -14.89 -1.94
CA LEU A 54 9.99 -14.47 -1.04
C LEU A 54 8.74 -15.32 -1.24
N THR A 55 7.87 -15.32 -0.23
CA THR A 55 6.65 -16.12 -0.16
C THR A 55 5.42 -15.22 -0.03
N GLU A 56 4.24 -15.84 -0.02
CA GLU A 56 2.98 -15.15 0.25
C GLU A 56 3.01 -14.37 1.58
N LEU A 57 3.72 -14.88 2.59
CA LEU A 57 3.84 -14.26 3.91
C LEU A 57 4.63 -12.94 3.91
N ASP A 58 5.42 -12.72 2.86
CA ASP A 58 6.17 -11.48 2.67
C ASP A 58 5.33 -10.40 1.96
N VAL A 59 4.16 -10.76 1.41
CA VAL A 59 3.22 -9.80 0.80
C VAL A 59 2.39 -9.12 1.88
N HIS A 60 2.64 -7.84 2.08
CA HIS A 60 1.98 -6.99 3.08
C HIS A 60 0.85 -6.13 2.47
N ASP A 61 0.21 -5.33 3.31
CA ASP A 61 -0.76 -4.32 2.90
C ASP A 61 -0.10 -3.27 2.00
N VAL A 62 -0.85 -2.77 1.01
CA VAL A 62 -0.27 -2.04 -0.13
C VAL A 62 -0.44 -0.54 -0.02
N LEU A 63 0.44 0.19 -0.70
CA LEU A 63 0.12 1.54 -1.17
C LEU A 63 -0.77 1.42 -2.41
N ASN A 64 -2.04 1.79 -2.28
CA ASN A 64 -3.00 1.76 -3.38
C ASN A 64 -2.81 2.99 -4.28
N VAL A 65 -1.79 2.94 -5.15
CA VAL A 65 -1.43 4.02 -6.07
C VAL A 65 -2.61 4.32 -7.01
N PHE A 66 -2.95 5.61 -7.16
CA PHE A 66 -4.06 6.13 -7.97
C PHE A 66 -5.48 5.79 -7.50
N GLN A 67 -5.65 4.91 -6.51
CA GLN A 67 -6.98 4.62 -5.96
C GLN A 67 -7.48 5.79 -5.11
N VAL A 68 -8.77 6.10 -5.20
CA VAL A 68 -9.44 7.10 -4.36
C VAL A 68 -10.31 6.41 -3.33
N THR A 69 -10.04 6.65 -2.06
CA THR A 69 -10.78 6.05 -0.94
C THR A 69 -10.97 7.04 0.19
N GLY A 70 -11.89 6.71 1.10
CA GLY A 70 -12.08 7.42 2.35
C GLY A 70 -12.91 6.61 3.34
N LEU A 71 -13.24 7.25 4.45
CA LEU A 71 -14.19 6.75 5.43
C LEU A 71 -15.42 7.66 5.41
N ASP A 72 -16.61 7.09 5.32
CA ASP A 72 -17.86 7.85 5.41
C ASP A 72 -18.14 8.33 6.85
N GLU A 73 -19.26 9.03 7.06
CA GLU A 73 -19.66 9.53 8.38
C GLU A 73 -19.88 8.43 9.43
N GLN A 74 -20.04 7.17 8.99
CA GLN A 74 -20.21 5.99 9.83
C GLN A 74 -18.89 5.22 10.03
N GLY A 75 -17.79 5.71 9.44
CA GLY A 75 -16.48 5.05 9.48
C GLY A 75 -16.36 3.87 8.51
N LYS A 76 -17.25 3.73 7.53
CA LYS A 76 -17.17 2.66 6.52
C LYS A 76 -16.24 3.06 5.40
N TYR A 77 -15.41 2.11 4.98
CA TYR A 77 -14.50 2.27 3.85
C TYR A 77 -15.27 2.36 2.53
N PHE A 78 -14.98 3.38 1.73
CA PHE A 78 -15.52 3.53 0.39
C PHE A 78 -14.41 3.72 -0.64
N MET A 79 -14.75 3.45 -1.90
CA MET A 79 -13.89 3.63 -3.06
C MET A 79 -14.62 4.47 -4.11
N GLU A 80 -13.86 5.26 -4.87
CA GLU A 80 -14.37 6.04 -5.99
C GLU A 80 -13.51 5.83 -7.25
N ALA A 81 -14.09 6.19 -8.40
CA ALA A 81 -13.39 6.12 -9.67
C ALA A 81 -12.10 6.94 -9.64
N SER A 82 -11.01 6.32 -10.09
CA SER A 82 -9.71 6.99 -10.13
C SER A 82 -9.74 8.20 -11.08
N PRO A 83 -9.19 9.36 -10.65
CA PRO A 83 -9.05 10.54 -11.50
C PRO A 83 -7.83 10.46 -12.43
N ALA A 84 -7.03 9.39 -12.31
CA ALA A 84 -5.76 9.24 -12.99
C ALA A 84 -5.94 9.18 -14.51
N ARG A 85 -5.06 9.87 -15.22
CA ARG A 85 -5.06 9.92 -16.69
C ARG A 85 -3.77 9.30 -17.24
N PRO A 86 -3.76 8.84 -18.51
CA PRO A 86 -2.54 8.39 -19.14
C PRO A 86 -1.42 9.44 -19.00
N LYS A 87 -0.20 8.98 -18.68
CA LYS A 87 1.01 9.79 -18.43
C LYS A 87 1.07 10.53 -17.09
N GLU A 88 0.04 10.42 -16.25
CA GLU A 88 0.18 10.82 -14.84
C GLU A 88 1.00 9.76 -14.11
N TYR A 89 1.83 10.22 -13.17
CA TYR A 89 2.79 9.37 -12.48
C TYR A 89 2.81 9.69 -10.99
N PHE A 90 3.26 8.71 -10.22
CA PHE A 90 3.64 8.85 -8.83
C PHE A 90 5.14 8.56 -8.75
N GLU A 91 5.91 9.50 -8.23
CA GLU A 91 7.37 9.43 -8.16
C GLU A 91 7.81 9.45 -6.69
N PHE A 92 8.82 8.66 -6.37
CA PHE A 92 9.40 8.59 -5.04
C PHE A 92 10.92 8.37 -5.14
N PHE A 93 11.63 8.83 -4.12
CA PHE A 93 13.06 8.60 -3.94
C PHE A 93 13.27 7.35 -3.07
N ALA A 94 14.07 6.40 -3.55
CA ALA A 94 14.42 5.21 -2.77
C ALA A 94 15.47 5.57 -1.73
N GLU A 95 15.04 5.79 -0.48
CA GLU A 95 15.96 6.13 0.62
C GLU A 95 16.87 4.96 1.03
N ILE A 96 16.46 3.73 0.73
CA ILE A 96 17.24 2.50 0.92
C ILE A 96 17.16 1.65 -0.35
N ASP A 97 17.96 0.60 -0.44
CA ASP A 97 17.79 -0.44 -1.46
C ASP A 97 16.42 -1.11 -1.29
N VAL A 98 15.62 -1.15 -2.35
CA VAL A 98 14.26 -1.68 -2.33
C VAL A 98 14.02 -2.71 -3.42
N LEU A 99 13.20 -3.71 -3.10
CA LEU A 99 12.50 -4.53 -4.09
C LEU A 99 11.10 -3.93 -4.29
N CYS A 100 10.81 -3.41 -5.47
CA CYS A 100 9.49 -2.87 -5.81
C CYS A 100 8.68 -3.92 -6.57
N ALA A 101 7.55 -4.36 -5.99
CA ALA A 101 6.55 -5.19 -6.65
C ALA A 101 5.27 -4.38 -6.89
N LEU A 102 4.74 -4.42 -8.11
CA LEU A 102 3.55 -3.68 -8.52
C LEU A 102 2.54 -4.62 -9.16
N SER A 103 1.26 -4.47 -8.79
CA SER A 103 0.15 -5.18 -9.41
C SER A 103 -0.80 -4.17 -10.06
N ALA A 104 -1.09 -4.34 -11.35
CA ALA A 104 -2.23 -3.69 -11.98
C ALA A 104 -3.53 -4.36 -11.49
N CYS A 105 -4.30 -3.64 -10.67
CA CYS A 105 -5.50 -4.19 -10.03
C CYS A 105 -6.54 -4.64 -11.07
N PRO A 106 -7.12 -5.85 -10.96
CA PRO A 106 -8.19 -6.29 -11.86
C PRO A 106 -9.45 -5.42 -11.75
N GLY A 107 -9.56 -4.64 -10.66
CA GLY A 107 -10.62 -3.64 -10.49
C GLY A 107 -10.50 -2.42 -11.41
N GLY A 108 -9.41 -2.29 -12.16
CA GLY A 108 -9.17 -1.17 -13.07
C GLY A 108 -9.18 0.17 -12.34
N ASP A 109 -9.93 1.13 -12.89
CA ASP A 109 -10.12 2.45 -12.27
C ASP A 109 -11.31 2.51 -11.28
N LEU A 110 -11.93 1.37 -10.95
CA LEU A 110 -13.10 1.25 -10.07
C LEU A 110 -14.37 1.98 -10.56
N SER A 111 -14.40 2.47 -11.81
CA SER A 111 -15.59 3.14 -12.38
C SER A 111 -16.70 2.17 -12.82
N GLN A 112 -16.39 0.89 -12.95
CA GLN A 112 -17.31 -0.17 -13.40
C GLN A 112 -17.61 -1.21 -12.30
N TRP A 113 -17.47 -0.81 -11.03
CA TRP A 113 -17.72 -1.70 -9.87
C TRP A 113 -19.22 -1.96 -9.64
N GLY A 114 -19.59 -3.19 -9.27
CA GLY A 114 -20.95 -3.53 -8.84
C GLY A 114 -21.04 -4.87 -8.09
N TRP A 115 -21.82 -4.90 -7.01
CA TRP A 115 -22.10 -6.11 -6.20
C TRP A 115 -23.46 -6.76 -6.51
N GLU A 116 -24.36 -6.05 -7.19
CA GLU A 116 -25.71 -6.54 -7.49
C GLU A 116 -25.72 -7.22 -8.86
N GLU A 117 -25.90 -8.55 -8.83
CA GLU A 117 -26.40 -9.41 -9.90
C GLU A 117 -25.73 -9.31 -11.28
N LYS A 118 -24.74 -10.20 -11.53
CA LYS A 118 -24.40 -10.90 -12.81
C LYS A 118 -24.30 -10.14 -14.15
N GLU A 119 -24.59 -8.84 -14.19
CA GLU A 119 -24.22 -7.84 -15.19
C GLU A 119 -23.20 -6.87 -14.59
N GLY A 120 -22.46 -7.32 -13.56
CA GLY A 120 -21.36 -6.58 -12.96
C GLY A 120 -20.43 -6.04 -14.04
N GLY A 121 -20.23 -4.72 -14.05
CA GLY A 121 -19.44 -4.05 -15.06
C GLY A 121 -18.10 -4.75 -15.24
N ASP A 122 -17.63 -4.83 -16.49
CA ASP A 122 -16.35 -5.44 -16.81
C ASP A 122 -15.23 -4.55 -16.24
N MET A 123 -14.88 -4.77 -14.97
CA MET A 123 -13.81 -4.03 -14.31
C MET A 123 -12.48 -4.23 -15.04
N ALA A 124 -12.30 -5.42 -15.64
CA ALA A 124 -11.13 -5.72 -16.44
C ALA A 124 -11.08 -4.85 -17.72
N ALA A 125 -12.23 -4.40 -18.25
CA ALA A 125 -12.28 -3.44 -19.36
C ALA A 125 -11.70 -2.05 -19.00
N THR A 126 -11.63 -1.69 -17.72
CA THR A 126 -10.95 -0.46 -17.26
C THR A 126 -9.58 -0.73 -16.64
N CYS A 127 -9.12 -1.98 -16.64
CA CYS A 127 -7.76 -2.34 -16.28
C CYS A 127 -6.77 -1.90 -17.37
N ARG A 128 -5.71 -1.23 -16.96
CA ARG A 128 -4.70 -0.66 -17.85
C ARG A 128 -3.31 -1.04 -17.33
N PRO A 129 -2.33 -1.29 -18.22
CA PRO A 129 -0.98 -1.58 -17.80
C PRO A 129 -0.38 -0.39 -17.04
N LEU A 130 0.42 -0.69 -16.01
CA LEU A 130 1.23 0.28 -15.29
C LEU A 130 2.70 0.08 -15.65
N GLY A 131 3.41 1.18 -15.86
CA GLY A 131 4.85 1.18 -16.10
C GLY A 131 5.62 1.60 -14.85
N VAL A 132 6.83 1.06 -14.69
CA VAL A 132 7.79 1.49 -13.69
C VAL A 132 9.06 1.91 -14.40
N GLU A 133 9.53 3.12 -14.13
CA GLU A 133 10.78 3.67 -14.66
C GLU A 133 11.71 3.92 -13.48
N VAL A 134 12.97 3.52 -13.62
CA VAL A 134 14.00 3.68 -12.58
C VAL A 134 15.05 4.65 -13.09
N TYR A 135 15.28 5.72 -12.32
CA TYR A 135 16.18 6.80 -12.66
C TYR A 135 17.36 6.83 -11.68
N SER A 136 18.55 7.14 -12.20
CA SER A 136 19.73 7.47 -11.39
C SER A 136 20.00 8.97 -11.47
N LEU A 137 20.36 9.58 -10.35
CA LEU A 137 20.76 10.99 -10.32
C LEU A 137 22.05 11.19 -11.13
N VAL A 138 22.04 12.15 -12.05
CA VAL A 138 23.23 12.53 -12.82
C VAL A 138 24.20 13.35 -11.96
N ASP A 139 23.66 14.26 -11.14
CA ASP A 139 24.41 15.07 -10.19
C ASP A 139 24.27 14.53 -8.77
N THR A 140 25.29 13.83 -8.30
CA THR A 140 25.31 13.25 -6.94
C THR A 140 25.54 14.29 -5.85
N GLU A 141 25.99 15.51 -6.18
CA GLU A 141 26.21 16.57 -5.18
C GLU A 141 24.90 17.03 -4.52
N ILE A 142 23.76 16.79 -5.17
CA ILE A 142 22.42 17.03 -4.59
C ILE A 142 22.22 16.22 -3.30
N LEU A 143 22.90 15.06 -3.17
CA LEU A 143 22.84 14.20 -2.00
C LEU A 143 24.00 14.39 -1.01
N LYS A 144 24.86 15.41 -1.17
CA LYS A 144 26.10 15.57 -0.37
C LYS A 144 25.89 15.53 1.16
N ASP A 145 24.77 16.04 1.65
CA ASP A 145 24.40 16.10 3.07
C ASP A 145 23.32 15.07 3.44
N TRP A 146 22.80 14.33 2.46
CA TRP A 146 21.82 13.28 2.69
C TRP A 146 22.51 12.05 3.26
N LYS A 147 21.82 11.37 4.19
CA LYS A 147 22.28 10.11 4.79
C LYS A 147 21.16 9.10 4.71
N GLN A 148 21.50 7.90 4.25
CA GLN A 148 20.61 6.76 4.28
C GLN A 148 20.09 6.53 5.71
N PRO A 149 18.77 6.36 5.91
CA PRO A 149 18.22 6.07 7.23
C PRO A 149 18.71 4.71 7.74
N GLU A 150 18.93 4.65 9.05
CA GLU A 150 19.30 3.41 9.76
C GLU A 150 18.09 2.88 10.53
N SER A 151 17.99 1.55 10.64
CA SER A 151 16.95 0.91 11.46
C SER A 151 17.06 1.37 12.91
N PRO A 152 15.93 1.66 13.61
CA PRO A 152 15.96 2.02 15.02
C PRO A 152 16.70 0.98 15.86
N ASN A 153 17.67 1.41 16.67
CA ASN A 153 18.49 0.52 17.51
C ASN A 153 17.74 0.06 18.80
N TYR A 154 16.46 -0.28 18.68
CA TYR A 154 15.71 -0.90 19.76
C TYR A 154 16.04 -2.39 19.81
N THR A 155 16.63 -2.84 20.90
CA THR A 155 17.18 -4.21 21.02
C THR A 155 16.13 -5.30 21.26
N GLY A 156 14.83 -5.00 21.15
CA GLY A 156 13.76 -6.01 21.25
C GLY A 156 13.66 -6.70 22.61
N MET A 157 14.17 -6.10 23.69
CA MET A 157 14.17 -6.77 25.01
C MET A 157 12.76 -6.84 25.64
N HIS A 158 11.78 -6.10 25.12
CA HIS A 158 10.36 -6.12 25.53
C HIS A 158 10.12 -6.11 27.05
N GLY A 159 10.99 -5.46 27.83
CA GLY A 159 10.88 -5.43 29.28
C GLY A 159 11.16 -6.76 29.99
N LEU A 160 11.64 -7.80 29.30
CA LEU A 160 12.03 -9.10 29.88
C LEU A 160 13.18 -8.97 30.90
N LYS A 161 13.87 -7.84 30.91
CA LYS A 161 14.75 -7.43 32.01
C LYS A 161 14.25 -6.09 32.54
N MET A 162 13.74 -6.09 33.77
CA MET A 162 13.47 -4.85 34.48
C MET A 162 14.79 -4.12 34.76
N PRO A 163 14.91 -2.81 34.44
CA PRO A 163 16.06 -2.04 34.88
C PRO A 163 16.07 -1.95 36.41
N ALA A 164 17.26 -1.94 37.01
CA ALA A 164 17.42 -1.77 38.45
C ALA A 164 16.79 -0.44 38.90
N ARG A 165 15.83 -0.50 39.82
CA ARG A 165 15.18 0.68 40.40
C ARG A 165 15.93 1.13 41.65
N ASN A 166 17.04 1.84 41.45
CA ASN A 166 17.92 2.30 42.53
C ASN A 166 17.38 3.52 43.30
N ASP A 167 16.25 4.08 42.86
CA ASP A 167 15.62 5.30 43.38
C ASP A 167 14.48 5.03 44.40
N ARG A 168 14.08 3.77 44.57
CA ARG A 168 13.04 3.39 45.55
C ARG A 168 13.68 2.97 46.87
N LYS A 169 13.37 3.71 47.94
CA LYS A 169 13.79 3.41 49.33
C LYS A 169 13.17 2.12 49.90
N GLU A 170 12.17 1.57 49.24
CA GLU A 170 11.50 0.33 49.63
C GLU A 170 12.05 -0.81 48.77
N GLY A 171 12.63 -1.83 49.43
CA GLY A 171 13.39 -2.94 48.84
C GLY A 171 12.57 -3.91 47.98
N HIS A 172 11.79 -3.40 47.04
CA HIS A 172 11.11 -4.17 46.02
C HIS A 172 11.99 -4.19 44.77
N VAL A 173 12.81 -5.23 44.70
CA VAL A 173 13.47 -5.63 43.47
C VAL A 173 12.35 -6.21 42.60
N GLY A 174 11.84 -5.44 41.64
CA GLY A 174 10.94 -5.98 40.64
C GLY A 174 11.66 -7.12 39.92
N VAL A 175 11.01 -8.27 39.82
CA VAL A 175 11.47 -9.41 39.01
C VAL A 175 11.52 -8.98 37.55
#